data_AF-A0A2V6EG28-F1
#
_entry.id   AF-A0A2V6EG28-F1
#
_cell.length_a   1.000
_cell.length_b   1.000
_cell.length_c   1.000
_cell.angle_alpha   90.00
_cell.angle_beta   90.00
_cell.angle_gamma   90.00
#
_symmetry.space_group_name_H-M   'P 1'
#
loop_
_entity.id
_entity.type
_entity.pdbx_description
1 polymer ?
#
loop_
_entity_poly.entity_id
_entity_poly.type
_entity_poly.pdbx_seq_one_letter_code
_entity_poly.pdbx_strand_id
1 'polypeptide(L)'
;IPAPSGALIPLGQLAKIYVAEGPSQISREMAQRRVIISANVTERDLGGFVKEAKQKIDNQVKLPTGYFMTWGGQFENQQRAMKRFSIVVPITITGIFLLLFGSFNSVKQALLIIMNIPFALIGGILALVIGQFNLSVSASVGFIALFGVAVLNGVVMVSYFNELRREGMNLELAVIKGSVLRLRPVLITAGVAALGLIPMLFATGPGSEIQKPLAAVVIGGLLSSTLLTLFILPTLYNVFERSTRPAPHSLPDPASTKEVYV
;
A
#
# COMPACT_ATOMS: atom_id res chain seq x y z
N ILE A 1 -4.96 -12.92 -71.89
CA ILE A 1 -3.49 -12.76 -71.78
C ILE A 1 -2.89 -13.11 -73.13
N PRO A 2 -2.06 -12.25 -73.74
CA PRO A 2 -1.42 -12.55 -75.01
C PRO A 2 -0.42 -13.70 -74.82
N ALA A 3 -0.57 -14.75 -75.61
CA ALA A 3 0.40 -15.83 -75.73
C ALA A 3 1.64 -15.35 -76.47
N PRO A 4 2.79 -16.03 -76.34
CA PRO A 4 4.00 -15.70 -77.12
C PRO A 4 3.77 -15.66 -78.64
N SER A 5 2.75 -16.37 -79.14
CA SER A 5 2.30 -16.37 -80.54
C SER A 5 1.35 -15.23 -80.92
N GLY A 6 1.05 -14.30 -80.01
CA GLY A 6 0.12 -13.17 -80.23
C GLY A 6 -1.36 -13.50 -80.02
N ALA A 7 -1.73 -14.77 -79.82
CA ALA A 7 -3.10 -15.17 -79.55
C ALA A 7 -3.60 -14.73 -78.16
N LEU A 8 -4.84 -14.25 -78.05
CA LEU A 8 -5.44 -13.86 -76.76
C LEU A 8 -6.10 -15.07 -76.08
N ILE A 9 -5.52 -15.53 -74.98
CA ILE A 9 -6.04 -16.67 -74.20
C ILE A 9 -6.83 -16.16 -72.97
N PRO A 10 -8.07 -16.62 -72.73
CA PRO A 10 -8.81 -16.33 -71.50
C PRO A 10 -8.10 -16.88 -70.26
N LEU A 11 -8.07 -16.11 -69.16
CA LEU A 11 -7.36 -16.50 -67.92
C LEU A 11 -7.86 -17.83 -67.33
N GLY A 12 -9.14 -18.17 -67.50
CA GLY A 12 -9.72 -19.44 -67.06
C GLY A 12 -9.18 -20.69 -67.78
N GLN A 13 -8.50 -20.55 -68.93
CA GLN A 13 -7.82 -21.67 -69.60
C GLN A 13 -6.42 -21.95 -69.02
N LEU A 14 -5.87 -21.00 -68.23
CA LEU A 14 -4.51 -21.09 -67.67
C LEU A 14 -4.52 -21.29 -66.15
N ALA A 15 -5.54 -20.83 -65.44
CA ALA A 15 -5.63 -20.92 -63.99
C ALA A 15 -7.06 -21.18 -63.50
N LYS A 16 -7.18 -21.91 -62.39
CA LYS A 16 -8.44 -22.05 -61.63
C LYS A 16 -8.59 -20.86 -60.70
N ILE A 17 -9.55 -19.98 -60.99
CA ILE A 17 -9.88 -18.84 -60.15
C ILE A 17 -11.03 -19.24 -59.24
N TYR A 18 -10.81 -19.19 -57.93
CA TYR A 18 -11.84 -19.40 -56.94
C TYR A 18 -11.63 -18.44 -55.77
N VAL A 19 -12.73 -18.07 -55.12
CA VAL A 19 -12.68 -17.31 -53.88
C VAL A 19 -12.34 -18.29 -52.77
N ALA A 20 -11.28 -18.01 -52.02
CA ALA A 20 -10.86 -18.80 -50.87
C ALA A 20 -10.82 -17.91 -49.63
N GLU A 21 -11.25 -18.45 -48.49
CA GLU A 21 -11.00 -17.82 -47.21
C GLU A 21 -9.55 -18.03 -46.80
N GLY A 22 -8.89 -16.94 -46.43
CA GLY A 22 -7.53 -16.93 -45.91
C GLY A 22 -7.43 -16.07 -44.66
N PRO A 23 -6.35 -16.22 -43.86
CA PRO A 23 -6.18 -15.39 -42.68
C PRO A 23 -6.02 -13.92 -43.11
N SER A 24 -6.88 -13.04 -42.57
CA SER A 24 -6.78 -11.60 -42.78
C SER A 24 -5.50 -11.02 -42.17
N GLN A 25 -5.03 -11.60 -41.06
CA GLN A 25 -3.80 -11.22 -40.38
C GLN A 25 -3.21 -12.43 -39.62
N ILE A 26 -1.89 -12.59 -39.67
CA ILE A 26 -1.17 -13.57 -38.86
C ILE A 26 -0.41 -12.81 -37.77
N SER A 27 -0.99 -12.72 -36.56
CA SER A 27 -0.31 -12.15 -35.40
C SER A 27 0.68 -13.15 -34.83
N ARG A 28 1.87 -12.67 -34.46
CA ARG A 28 2.91 -13.47 -33.81
C ARG A 28 3.47 -12.74 -32.60
N GLU A 29 3.84 -13.50 -31.59
CA GLU A 29 4.59 -13.05 -30.42
C GLU A 29 5.67 -14.08 -30.14
N MET A 30 6.92 -13.64 -29.95
CA MET A 30 8.08 -14.53 -29.80
C MET A 30 8.14 -15.63 -30.89
N ALA A 31 7.88 -15.26 -32.14
CA ALA A 31 7.82 -16.14 -33.32
C ALA A 31 6.71 -17.21 -33.31
N GLN A 32 5.85 -17.27 -32.28
CA GLN A 32 4.69 -18.16 -32.22
C GLN A 32 3.43 -17.45 -32.70
N ARG A 33 2.57 -18.14 -33.45
CA ARG A 33 1.28 -17.59 -33.90
C ARG A 33 0.36 -17.44 -32.69
N ARG A 34 -0.28 -16.28 -32.56
CA ARG A 34 -1.23 -16.01 -31.47
C ARG A 34 -2.55 -15.50 -31.99
N VAL A 35 -3.60 -15.77 -31.21
CA VAL A 35 -4.93 -15.17 -31.35
C VAL A 35 -5.22 -14.43 -30.05
N ILE A 36 -5.61 -13.16 -30.15
CA ILE A 36 -5.94 -12.34 -28.99
C ILE A 36 -7.45 -12.37 -28.80
N ILE A 37 -7.89 -12.80 -27.63
CA ILE A 37 -9.29 -12.69 -27.19
C ILE A 37 -9.32 -11.60 -26.13
N SER A 38 -9.98 -10.48 -26.45
CA SER A 38 -10.10 -9.34 -25.56
C SER A 38 -11.47 -9.34 -24.88
N ALA A 39 -11.49 -9.10 -23.57
CA ALA A 39 -12.71 -8.91 -22.80
C ALA A 39 -12.54 -7.70 -21.89
N ASN A 40 -13.53 -6.80 -21.89
CA ASN A 40 -13.57 -5.68 -20.96
C ASN A 40 -14.34 -6.11 -19.72
N VAL A 41 -13.74 -5.91 -18.55
CA VAL A 41 -14.36 -6.20 -17.25
C VAL A 41 -14.86 -4.88 -16.68
N THR A 42 -16.17 -4.78 -16.48
CA THR A 42 -16.84 -3.61 -15.90
C THR A 42 -17.56 -4.04 -14.63
N GLU A 43 -17.59 -3.18 -13.60
CA GLU A 43 -18.28 -3.43 -12.32
C GLU A 43 -17.81 -4.67 -11.52
N ARG A 44 -16.63 -5.22 -11.82
CA ARG A 44 -16.08 -6.38 -11.12
C ARG A 44 -14.56 -6.33 -10.98
N ASP A 45 -14.03 -7.04 -9.99
CA ASP A 45 -12.60 -7.20 -9.77
C ASP A 45 -11.93 -8.06 -10.85
N LEU A 46 -10.82 -7.56 -11.39
CA LEU A 46 -10.10 -8.21 -12.49
C LEU A 46 -9.53 -9.59 -12.09
N GLY A 47 -9.00 -9.71 -10.88
CA GLY A 47 -8.36 -10.95 -10.41
C GLY A 47 -9.36 -12.09 -10.24
N GLY A 48 -10.51 -11.80 -9.63
CA GLY A 48 -11.62 -12.74 -9.44
C GLY A 48 -12.26 -13.14 -10.76
N PHE A 49 -12.47 -12.19 -11.68
CA PHE A 49 -12.92 -12.50 -13.03
C PHE A 49 -11.96 -13.47 -13.74
N VAL A 50 -10.65 -13.17 -13.75
CA VAL A 50 -9.66 -14.04 -14.42
C VAL A 50 -9.57 -15.41 -13.74
N LYS A 51 -9.65 -15.47 -12.41
CA LYS A 51 -9.64 -16.74 -11.67
C LYS A 51 -10.85 -17.62 -12.04
N GLU A 52 -12.04 -17.03 -12.08
CA GLU A 52 -13.26 -17.74 -12.48
C GLU A 52 -13.20 -18.16 -13.95
N ALA A 53 -12.79 -17.26 -14.84
CA ALA A 53 -12.69 -17.53 -16.27
C ALA A 53 -11.68 -18.64 -16.55
N LYS A 54 -10.51 -18.61 -15.90
CA LYS A 54 -9.53 -19.69 -15.98
C LYS A 54 -10.12 -21.03 -15.55
N GLN A 55 -10.81 -21.08 -14.41
CA GLN A 55 -11.43 -22.31 -13.92
C GLN A 55 -12.52 -22.85 -14.86
N LYS A 56 -13.34 -21.97 -15.46
CA LYS A 56 -14.36 -22.37 -16.43
C LYS A 56 -13.74 -22.87 -17.73
N ILE A 57 -12.72 -22.19 -18.24
CA ILE A 57 -12.04 -22.55 -19.49
C ILE A 57 -11.29 -23.88 -19.33
N ASP A 58 -10.54 -24.06 -18.23
CA ASP A 58 -9.80 -25.30 -17.96
C ASP A 58 -10.74 -26.53 -17.88
N ASN A 59 -11.98 -26.33 -17.43
CA ASN A 59 -12.99 -27.39 -17.33
C ASN A 59 -13.73 -27.67 -18.64
N GLN A 60 -14.02 -26.64 -19.44
CA GLN A 60 -14.91 -26.74 -20.60
C GLN A 60 -14.18 -26.79 -21.94
N VAL A 61 -12.91 -26.37 -22.00
CA VAL A 61 -12.15 -26.23 -23.24
C VAL A 61 -10.91 -27.11 -23.18
N LYS A 62 -10.90 -28.16 -23.99
CA LYS A 62 -9.70 -28.98 -24.21
C LYS A 62 -8.90 -28.40 -25.36
N LEU A 63 -7.74 -27.82 -25.06
CA LEU A 63 -6.83 -27.31 -26.08
C LEU A 63 -6.12 -28.47 -26.80
N PRO A 64 -6.03 -28.45 -28.14
CA PRO A 64 -5.23 -29.41 -28.89
C PRO A 64 -3.75 -29.34 -28.51
N THR A 65 -3.01 -30.43 -28.72
CA THR A 65 -1.57 -30.48 -28.43
C THR A 65 -0.82 -29.36 -29.15
N GLY A 66 0.07 -28.67 -28.42
CA GLY A 66 0.85 -27.55 -28.95
C GLY A 66 0.18 -26.18 -28.81
N TYR A 67 -1.09 -26.12 -28.39
CA TYR A 67 -1.76 -24.87 -28.04
C TYR A 67 -1.64 -24.60 -26.54
N PHE A 68 -1.33 -23.36 -26.18
CA PHE A 68 -1.31 -22.90 -24.81
C PHE A 68 -2.01 -21.55 -24.71
N MET A 69 -2.56 -21.27 -23.53
CA MET A 69 -3.28 -20.03 -23.25
C MET A 69 -2.51 -19.24 -22.21
N THR A 70 -2.32 -17.95 -22.48
CA THR A 70 -1.68 -17.01 -21.56
C THR A 70 -2.61 -15.82 -21.30
N TRP A 71 -2.69 -15.40 -20.04
CA TRP A 71 -3.45 -14.22 -19.64
C TRP A 71 -2.53 -12.99 -19.67
N GLY A 72 -2.76 -12.10 -20.64
CA GLY A 72 -2.00 -10.87 -20.83
C GLY A 72 -2.72 -9.61 -20.34
N GLY A 73 -2.19 -8.45 -20.74
CA GLY A 73 -2.86 -7.15 -20.53
C GLY A 73 -2.77 -6.64 -19.09
N GLN A 74 -3.85 -6.05 -18.58
CA GLN A 74 -3.86 -5.45 -17.24
C GLN A 74 -3.65 -6.47 -16.12
N PHE A 75 -4.10 -7.71 -16.29
CA PHE A 75 -3.92 -8.77 -15.29
C PHE A 75 -2.45 -9.18 -15.17
N GLU A 76 -1.73 -9.27 -16.29
CA GLU A 76 -0.29 -9.51 -16.30
C GLU A 76 0.46 -8.37 -15.60
N ASN A 77 0.09 -7.12 -15.90
CA ASN A 77 0.63 -5.94 -15.21
C ASN A 77 0.40 -6.02 -13.69
N GLN A 78 -0.80 -6.42 -13.25
CA GLN A 78 -1.15 -6.60 -11.84
C GLN A 78 -0.30 -7.68 -11.18
N GLN A 79 -0.14 -8.84 -11.81
CA GLN A 79 0.70 -9.92 -11.28
C GLN A 79 2.17 -9.50 -11.17
N ARG A 80 2.72 -8.83 -12.20
CA ARG A 80 4.09 -8.31 -12.16
C ARG A 80 4.27 -7.30 -11.03
N ALA A 81 3.31 -6.39 -10.83
CA ALA A 81 3.33 -5.43 -9.74
C ALA A 81 3.25 -6.12 -8.36
N MET A 82 2.35 -7.09 -8.19
CA MET A 82 2.19 -7.83 -6.93
C MET A 82 3.45 -8.63 -6.57
N LYS A 83 4.11 -9.27 -7.55
CA LYS A 83 5.39 -9.97 -7.36
C LYS A 83 6.52 -9.03 -6.95
N ARG A 84 6.52 -7.80 -7.48
CA ARG A 84 7.47 -6.76 -7.03
C ARG A 84 7.17 -6.34 -5.59
N PHE A 85 5.91 -6.07 -5.24
CA PHE A 85 5.54 -5.68 -3.87
C PHE A 85 5.83 -6.77 -2.84
N SER A 86 5.64 -8.05 -3.18
CA SER A 86 5.96 -9.16 -2.28
C SER A 86 7.45 -9.25 -1.93
N ILE A 87 8.33 -8.63 -2.72
CA ILE A 87 9.78 -8.58 -2.48
C ILE A 87 10.15 -7.24 -1.84
N VAL A 88 9.68 -6.13 -2.41
CA VAL A 88 10.08 -4.77 -1.99
C VAL A 88 9.52 -4.42 -0.61
N VAL A 89 8.27 -4.77 -0.29
CA VAL A 89 7.66 -4.42 1.00
C VAL A 89 8.41 -5.06 2.18
N PRO A 90 8.71 -6.38 2.18
CA PRO A 90 9.51 -6.99 3.24
C PRO A 90 10.91 -6.41 3.38
N ILE A 91 11.60 -6.13 2.27
CA ILE A 91 12.94 -5.53 2.30
C ILE A 91 12.89 -4.15 2.96
N THR A 92 11.94 -3.31 2.58
CA THR A 92 11.79 -1.96 3.16
C THR A 92 11.42 -2.00 4.63
N ILE A 93 10.47 -2.85 5.05
CA ILE A 93 10.10 -3.02 6.46
C ILE A 93 11.30 -3.52 7.28
N THR A 94 12.08 -4.46 6.72
CA THR A 94 13.30 -4.97 7.36
C THR A 94 14.36 -3.87 7.50
N GLY A 95 14.56 -3.06 6.45
CA GLY A 95 15.47 -1.90 6.51
C GLY A 95 15.06 -0.89 7.58
N ILE A 96 13.77 -0.54 7.65
CA ILE A 96 13.23 0.34 8.70
C ILE A 96 13.43 -0.30 10.09
N PHE A 97 13.16 -1.60 10.22
CA PHE A 97 13.38 -2.34 11.46
C PHE A 97 14.84 -2.27 11.92
N LEU A 98 15.81 -2.50 11.04
CA LEU A 98 17.23 -2.45 11.38
C LEU A 98 17.66 -1.04 11.81
N LEU A 99 17.14 0.01 11.16
CA LEU A 99 17.40 1.39 11.56
C LEU A 99 16.81 1.72 12.94
N LEU A 100 15.57 1.30 13.19
CA LEU A 100 14.92 1.49 14.49
C LEU A 100 15.59 0.67 15.58
N PHE A 101 15.98 -0.57 15.29
CA PHE A 101 16.74 -1.40 16.21
C PHE A 101 18.09 -0.75 16.54
N GLY A 102 18.82 -0.20 15.57
CA GLY A 102 20.05 0.54 15.80
C GLY A 102 19.85 1.81 16.65
N SER A 103 18.69 2.47 16.54
CA SER A 103 18.38 3.69 17.31
C SER A 103 17.96 3.41 18.76
N PHE A 104 17.12 2.39 18.99
CA PHE A 104 16.53 2.10 20.30
C PHE A 104 17.20 0.92 21.04
N ASN A 105 18.02 0.14 20.35
CA ASN A 105 18.64 -1.10 20.84
C ASN A 105 17.63 -2.08 21.48
N SER A 106 16.38 -2.06 21.00
CA SER A 106 15.28 -2.86 21.54
C SER A 106 14.34 -3.32 20.43
N VAL A 107 14.25 -4.64 20.24
CA VAL A 107 13.37 -5.28 19.24
C VAL A 107 11.91 -4.95 19.51
N LYS A 108 11.49 -4.93 20.79
CA LYS A 108 10.11 -4.63 21.19
C LYS A 108 9.70 -3.22 20.76
N GLN A 109 10.57 -2.24 21.01
CA GLN A 109 10.31 -0.85 20.69
C GLN A 109 10.30 -0.61 19.17
N ALA A 110 11.24 -1.24 18.44
CA ALA A 110 11.25 -1.20 16.98
C ALA A 110 9.97 -1.78 16.37
N LEU A 111 9.51 -2.95 16.84
CA LEU A 111 8.26 -3.57 16.40
C LEU A 111 7.03 -2.71 16.73
N LEU A 112 6.99 -2.11 17.92
CA LEU A 112 5.91 -1.23 18.34
C LEU A 112 5.78 -0.01 17.42
N ILE A 113 6.90 0.59 17.02
CA ILE A 113 6.90 1.72 16.07
C ILE A 113 6.46 1.28 14.67
N ILE A 114 6.96 0.13 14.18
CA ILE A 114 6.56 -0.43 12.88
C ILE A 114 5.07 -0.72 12.83
N MET A 115 4.47 -1.08 13.96
CA MET A 115 3.04 -1.34 14.05
C MET A 115 2.21 -0.13 13.62
N ASN A 116 2.72 1.10 13.72
CA ASN A 116 2.02 2.28 13.20
C ASN A 116 1.82 2.26 11.67
N ILE A 117 2.70 1.60 10.92
CA ILE A 117 2.68 1.61 9.44
C ILE A 117 1.40 0.95 8.89
N PRO A 118 1.02 -0.30 9.27
CA PRO A 118 -0.24 -0.90 8.84
C PRO A 118 -1.48 -0.04 9.13
N PHE A 119 -1.56 0.63 10.28
CA PHE A 119 -2.72 1.46 10.61
C PHE A 119 -2.76 2.76 9.81
N ALA A 120 -1.61 3.40 9.60
CA ALA A 120 -1.53 4.55 8.70
C ALA A 120 -2.00 4.15 7.29
N LEU A 121 -1.59 2.97 6.81
CA LEU A 121 -2.04 2.40 5.54
C LEU A 121 -3.55 2.19 5.50
N ILE A 122 -4.17 1.63 6.54
CA ILE A 122 -5.63 1.45 6.62
C ILE A 122 -6.35 2.80 6.49
N GLY A 123 -5.92 3.83 7.24
CA GLY A 123 -6.50 5.17 7.15
C GLY A 123 -6.37 5.81 5.77
N GLY A 124 -5.20 5.67 5.13
CA GLY A 124 -4.95 6.18 3.79
C GLY A 124 -5.77 5.47 2.71
N ILE A 125 -5.89 4.14 2.78
CA ILE A 125 -6.72 3.36 1.87
C ILE A 125 -8.20 3.71 2.04
N LEU A 126 -8.68 3.81 3.29
CA LEU A 126 -10.07 4.22 3.56
C LEU A 126 -10.38 5.60 2.96
N ALA A 127 -9.45 6.56 3.06
CA ALA A 127 -9.64 7.87 2.46
C ALA A 127 -9.67 7.84 0.93
N LEU A 128 -8.88 6.98 0.28
CA LEU A 128 -8.97 6.77 -1.17
C LEU A 128 -10.33 6.18 -1.57
N VAL A 129 -10.81 5.19 -0.83
CA VAL A 129 -12.10 4.54 -1.10
C VAL A 129 -13.25 5.52 -0.89
N ILE A 130 -13.26 6.28 0.21
CA ILE A 130 -14.29 7.29 0.49
C ILE A 130 -14.24 8.41 -0.57
N GLY A 131 -13.04 8.84 -0.97
CA GLY A 131 -12.83 9.83 -2.01
C GLY A 131 -13.02 9.32 -3.44
N GLN A 132 -13.33 8.04 -3.63
CA GLN A 132 -13.45 7.39 -4.95
C GLN A 132 -12.22 7.59 -5.85
N PHE A 133 -11.03 7.64 -5.23
CA PHE A 133 -9.76 7.78 -5.92
C PHE A 133 -9.12 6.41 -6.16
N ASN A 134 -8.54 6.23 -7.35
CA ASN A 134 -7.79 5.02 -7.68
C ASN A 134 -6.41 5.04 -7.03
N LEU A 135 -5.86 3.84 -6.80
CA LEU A 135 -4.47 3.69 -6.40
C LEU A 135 -3.54 4.06 -7.57
N SER A 136 -3.09 5.31 -7.58
CA SER A 136 -2.22 5.88 -8.59
C SER A 136 -0.77 5.99 -8.12
N VAL A 137 0.12 6.41 -9.03
CA VAL A 137 1.51 6.75 -8.68
C VAL A 137 1.55 7.89 -7.66
N SER A 138 0.65 8.88 -7.79
CA SER A 138 0.60 10.02 -6.85
C SER A 138 0.12 9.62 -5.46
N ALA A 139 -0.89 8.73 -5.37
CA ALA A 139 -1.33 8.15 -4.11
C ALA A 139 -0.20 7.36 -3.43
N SER A 140 0.61 6.64 -4.22
CA SER A 140 1.77 5.89 -3.71
C SER A 140 2.82 6.80 -3.08
N VAL A 141 3.11 7.96 -3.69
CA VAL A 141 3.99 8.98 -3.09
C VAL A 141 3.40 9.50 -1.77
N GLY A 142 2.08 9.70 -1.72
CA GLY A 142 1.37 10.05 -0.49
C GLY A 142 1.57 9.02 0.64
N PHE A 143 1.50 7.72 0.33
CA PHE A 143 1.76 6.67 1.32
C PHE A 143 3.19 6.68 1.84
N ILE A 144 4.18 6.90 0.97
CA ILE A 144 5.59 7.00 1.38
C ILE A 144 5.79 8.17 2.36
N ALA A 145 5.24 9.33 2.04
CA ALA A 145 5.29 10.49 2.92
C ALA A 145 4.60 10.21 4.27
N LEU A 146 3.41 9.61 4.22
CA LEU A 146 2.65 9.20 5.40
C LEU A 146 3.44 8.24 6.30
N PHE A 147 4.13 7.23 5.74
CA PHE A 147 4.93 6.30 6.52
C PHE A 147 6.07 7.02 7.25
N GLY A 148 6.73 7.98 6.61
CA GLY A 148 7.75 8.81 7.24
C GLY A 148 7.21 9.54 8.47
N VAL A 149 6.05 10.20 8.35
CA VAL A 149 5.43 10.92 9.47
C VAL A 149 4.94 9.97 10.56
N ALA A 150 4.34 8.83 10.20
CA ALA A 150 3.85 7.83 11.15
C ALA A 150 4.98 7.21 11.98
N VAL A 151 6.10 6.89 11.33
CA VAL A 151 7.31 6.39 12.01
C VAL A 151 7.91 7.49 12.89
N LEU A 152 8.06 8.73 12.40
CA LEU A 152 8.57 9.85 13.18
C LEU A 152 7.74 10.06 14.46
N ASN A 153 6.41 10.08 14.35
CA ASN A 153 5.53 10.24 15.49
C ASN A 153 5.71 9.12 16.52
N GLY A 154 5.83 7.86 16.06
CA GLY A 154 6.13 6.72 16.92
C GLY A 154 7.49 6.82 17.61
N VAL A 155 8.54 7.12 16.86
CA VAL A 155 9.92 7.30 17.35
C VAL A 155 9.97 8.35 18.46
N VAL A 156 9.41 9.53 18.23
CA VAL A 156 9.50 10.61 19.21
C VAL A 156 8.65 10.29 20.46
N MET A 157 7.50 9.63 20.31
CA MET A 157 6.69 9.19 21.46
C MET A 157 7.44 8.18 22.34
N VAL A 158 8.00 7.13 21.73
CA VAL A 158 8.77 6.09 22.43
C VAL A 158 10.04 6.67 23.05
N SER A 159 10.76 7.55 22.34
CA SER A 159 11.94 8.24 22.86
C SER A 159 11.60 9.03 24.13
N TYR A 160 10.46 9.72 24.15
CA TYR A 160 10.03 10.49 25.31
C TYR A 160 9.66 9.60 26.50
N PHE A 161 9.03 8.45 26.26
CA PHE A 161 8.80 7.45 27.31
C PHE A 161 10.12 6.91 27.87
N ASN A 162 11.08 6.60 27.01
CA ASN A 162 12.40 6.13 27.42
C ASN A 162 13.16 7.18 28.23
N GLU A 163 13.07 8.46 27.86
CA GLU A 163 13.69 9.57 28.57
C GLU A 163 13.14 9.70 30.00
N LEU A 164 11.81 9.75 30.16
CA LEU A 164 11.16 9.76 31.47
C LEU A 164 11.53 8.52 32.31
N ARG A 165 11.69 7.36 31.66
CA ARG A 165 12.15 6.13 32.32
C ARG A 165 13.60 6.20 32.77
N ARG A 166 14.47 6.87 32.00
CA ARG A 166 15.87 7.11 32.37
C ARG A 166 16.00 8.09 33.53
N GLU A 167 15.07 9.02 33.66
CA GLU A 167 14.94 9.91 34.83
C GLU A 167 14.42 9.20 36.10
N GLY A 168 14.18 7.88 36.04
CA GLY A 168 13.78 7.08 37.20
C GLY A 168 12.26 6.96 37.40
N MET A 169 11.45 7.47 36.47
CA MET A 169 9.99 7.40 36.59
C MET A 169 9.45 5.97 36.43
N ASN A 170 8.43 5.62 37.23
CA ASN A 170 7.69 4.36 37.07
C ASN A 170 7.06 4.29 35.65
N LEU A 171 6.96 3.08 35.08
CA LEU A 171 6.46 2.81 33.74
C LEU A 171 5.10 3.45 33.48
N GLU A 172 4.13 3.19 34.35
CA GLU A 172 2.77 3.71 34.18
C GLU A 172 2.76 5.25 34.24
N LEU A 173 3.49 5.83 35.19
CA LEU A 173 3.59 7.28 35.33
C LEU A 173 4.30 7.93 34.12
N ALA A 174 5.34 7.30 33.60
CA ALA A 174 6.10 7.76 32.43
C ALA A 174 5.24 7.74 31.16
N VAL A 175 4.45 6.68 30.97
CA VAL A 175 3.52 6.57 29.84
C VAL A 175 2.42 7.62 29.93
N ILE A 176 1.81 7.80 31.10
CA ILE A 176 0.75 8.81 31.29
C ILE A 176 1.30 10.22 31.08
N LYS A 177 2.38 10.59 31.81
CA LYS A 177 3.00 11.91 31.73
C LYS A 177 3.50 12.20 30.33
N GLY A 178 4.18 11.24 29.70
CA GLY A 178 4.66 11.36 28.33
C GLY A 178 3.52 11.54 27.33
N SER A 179 2.43 10.79 27.46
CA SER A 179 1.27 10.90 26.56
C SER A 179 0.60 12.26 26.67
N VAL A 180 0.41 12.77 27.89
CA VAL A 180 -0.18 14.10 28.12
C VAL A 180 0.70 15.21 27.54
N LEU A 181 2.01 15.16 27.76
CA LEU A 181 2.95 16.15 27.25
C LEU A 181 3.05 16.13 25.72
N ARG A 182 2.90 14.95 25.11
CA ARG A 182 3.00 14.76 23.65
C ARG A 182 1.68 14.98 22.93
N LEU A 183 0.54 14.95 23.62
CA LEU A 183 -0.78 15.13 23.03
C LEU A 183 -0.86 16.42 22.19
N ARG A 184 -0.49 17.57 22.78
CA ARG A 184 -0.56 18.87 22.09
C ARG A 184 0.39 18.94 20.88
N PRO A 185 1.70 18.63 21.00
CA PRO A 185 2.60 18.62 19.84
C PRO A 185 2.13 17.71 18.70
N VAL A 186 1.68 16.50 19.01
CA VAL A 186 1.23 15.54 17.99
C VAL A 186 0.00 16.07 17.25
N LEU A 187 -0.99 16.60 17.99
CA LEU A 187 -2.19 17.18 17.37
C LEU A 187 -1.87 18.42 16.52
N ILE A 188 -0.93 19.27 16.93
CA ILE A 188 -0.50 20.43 16.15
C ILE A 188 0.13 19.98 14.84
N THR A 189 1.09 19.04 14.89
CA THR A 189 1.78 18.57 13.67
C THR A 189 0.83 17.88 12.70
N ALA A 190 -0.06 17.01 13.20
CA ALA A 190 -1.08 16.36 12.40
C ALA A 190 -2.09 17.37 11.83
N GLY A 191 -2.52 18.34 12.65
CA GLY A 191 -3.46 19.39 12.27
C GLY A 191 -2.90 20.31 11.18
N VAL A 192 -1.68 20.80 11.32
CA VAL A 192 -1.01 21.65 10.31
C VAL A 192 -0.87 20.90 8.99
N ALA A 193 -0.41 19.65 9.03
CA ALA A 193 -0.29 18.84 7.82
C ALA A 193 -1.65 18.58 7.15
N ALA A 194 -2.68 18.24 7.93
CA ALA A 194 -4.01 18.03 7.40
C ALA A 194 -4.59 19.32 6.79
N LEU A 195 -4.57 20.42 7.54
CA LEU A 195 -5.09 21.72 7.08
C LEU A 195 -4.34 22.24 5.84
N GLY A 196 -3.03 22.03 5.74
CA GLY A 196 -2.24 22.41 4.57
C GLY A 196 -2.57 21.61 3.30
N LEU A 197 -3.08 20.39 3.44
CA LEU A 197 -3.42 19.51 2.32
C LEU A 197 -4.92 19.56 1.96
N ILE A 198 -5.78 20.08 2.83
CA ILE A 198 -7.23 20.22 2.56
C ILE A 198 -7.51 20.95 1.23
N PRO A 199 -6.87 22.09 0.89
CA PRO A 199 -7.15 22.78 -0.38
C PRO A 199 -6.89 21.92 -1.61
N MET A 200 -5.91 21.01 -1.57
CA MET A 200 -5.59 20.11 -2.67
C MET A 200 -6.73 19.12 -2.97
N LEU A 201 -7.56 18.77 -1.97
CA LEU A 201 -8.75 17.94 -2.18
C LEU A 201 -9.82 18.65 -3.01
N PHE A 202 -9.88 19.98 -2.94
CA PHE A 202 -10.85 20.81 -3.65
C PHE A 202 -10.30 21.38 -4.97
N ALA A 203 -9.04 21.10 -5.32
CA ALA A 203 -8.42 21.62 -6.53
C ALA A 203 -9.21 21.20 -7.79
N THR A 204 -9.53 22.16 -8.65
CA THR A 204 -10.15 21.92 -9.95
C THR A 204 -9.20 22.41 -11.05
N GLY A 205 -9.12 21.66 -12.15
CA GLY A 205 -8.24 21.96 -13.28
C GLY A 205 -7.09 20.96 -13.47
N PRO A 206 -6.17 21.25 -14.41
CA PRO A 206 -5.05 20.39 -14.75
C PRO A 206 -4.17 20.08 -13.53
N GLY A 207 -3.79 18.81 -13.34
CA GLY A 207 -2.98 18.37 -12.21
C GLY A 207 -3.78 17.99 -10.95
N SER A 208 -5.08 18.26 -10.91
CA SER A 208 -5.95 17.82 -9.79
C SER A 208 -6.02 16.30 -9.66
N GLU A 209 -5.84 15.58 -10.76
CA GLU A 209 -5.72 14.13 -10.84
C GLU A 209 -4.50 13.56 -10.11
N ILE A 210 -3.44 14.37 -9.93
CA ILE A 210 -2.24 14.01 -9.18
C ILE A 210 -2.40 14.45 -7.72
N GLN A 211 -2.91 15.67 -7.47
CA GLN A 211 -2.95 16.27 -6.15
C GLN A 211 -3.97 15.63 -5.20
N LYS A 212 -5.20 15.36 -5.68
CA LYS A 212 -6.29 14.86 -4.83
C LYS A 212 -5.97 13.50 -4.18
N PRO A 213 -5.50 12.48 -4.94
CA PRO A 213 -5.19 11.18 -4.33
C PRO A 213 -4.03 11.27 -3.34
N LEU A 214 -3.03 12.12 -3.60
CA LEU A 214 -1.90 12.35 -2.69
C LEU A 214 -2.38 12.95 -1.37
N ALA A 215 -3.18 14.02 -1.43
CA ALA A 215 -3.70 14.69 -0.24
C ALA A 215 -4.64 13.77 0.56
N ALA A 216 -5.53 13.03 -0.12
CA ALA A 216 -6.48 12.14 0.54
C ALA A 216 -5.77 11.06 1.37
N VAL A 217 -4.74 10.41 0.82
CA VAL A 217 -3.96 9.39 1.52
C VAL A 217 -3.30 9.95 2.77
N VAL A 218 -2.64 11.11 2.66
CA VAL A 218 -1.92 11.69 3.79
C VAL A 218 -2.88 12.12 4.88
N ILE A 219 -3.98 12.80 4.55
CA ILE A 219 -4.97 13.25 5.54
C ILE A 219 -5.61 12.06 6.26
N GLY A 220 -6.13 11.08 5.51
CA GLY A 220 -6.78 9.91 6.10
C GLY A 220 -5.83 9.05 6.94
N GLY A 221 -4.61 8.87 6.42
CA GLY A 221 -3.57 8.15 7.12
C GLY A 221 -3.11 8.84 8.40
N LEU A 222 -2.96 10.17 8.38
CA LEU A 222 -2.58 10.95 9.55
C LEU A 222 -3.65 10.88 10.63
N LEU A 223 -4.94 10.98 10.28
CA LEU A 223 -6.03 10.84 11.24
C LEU A 223 -5.99 9.49 11.94
N SER A 224 -5.89 8.40 11.16
CA SER A 224 -5.83 7.05 11.72
C SER A 224 -4.56 6.81 12.54
N SER A 225 -3.39 7.19 12.01
CA SER A 225 -2.10 7.02 12.67
C SER A 225 -1.97 7.87 13.94
N THR A 226 -2.55 9.07 13.96
CA THR A 226 -2.53 9.96 15.13
C THR A 226 -3.36 9.39 16.26
N LEU A 227 -4.58 8.92 15.94
CA LEU A 227 -5.43 8.23 16.91
C LEU A 227 -4.72 7.00 17.48
N LEU A 228 -4.07 6.20 16.63
CA LEU A 228 -3.30 5.06 17.10
C LEU A 228 -2.13 5.47 18.00
N THR A 229 -1.36 6.48 17.60
CA THR A 229 -0.17 6.94 18.33
C THR A 229 -0.52 7.50 19.71
N LEU A 230 -1.69 8.12 19.87
CA LEU A 230 -2.11 8.71 21.14
C LEU A 230 -2.81 7.73 22.07
N PHE A 231 -3.47 6.70 21.54
CA PHE A 231 -4.27 5.76 22.36
C PHE A 231 -3.66 4.36 22.44
N ILE A 232 -3.31 3.78 21.30
CA ILE A 232 -2.87 2.38 21.22
C ILE A 232 -1.39 2.25 21.51
N LEU A 233 -0.55 3.16 21.02
CA LEU A 233 0.89 3.13 21.25
C LEU A 233 1.26 3.19 22.75
N PRO A 234 0.71 4.10 23.58
CA PRO A 234 1.00 4.14 25.01
C PRO A 234 0.58 2.85 25.73
N THR A 235 -0.57 2.30 25.35
CA THR A 235 -1.11 1.05 25.90
C THR A 235 -0.20 -0.13 25.57
N LEU A 236 0.19 -0.28 24.31
CA LEU A 236 1.11 -1.34 23.87
C LEU A 236 2.50 -1.20 24.49
N TYR A 237 3.00 0.03 24.63
CA TYR A 237 4.28 0.27 25.29
C TYR A 237 4.26 -0.21 26.74
N ASN A 238 3.20 0.13 27.48
CA ASN A 238 3.03 -0.31 28.87
C ASN A 238 3.01 -1.84 28.96
N VAL A 239 2.24 -2.53 28.09
CA VAL A 239 2.16 -4.00 28.07
C VAL A 239 3.51 -4.65 27.75
N PHE A 240 4.21 -4.19 26.71
CA PHE A 240 5.46 -4.80 26.26
C PHE A 240 6.62 -4.61 27.24
N GLU A 241 6.67 -3.47 27.94
CA GLU A 241 7.72 -3.16 28.92
C GLU A 241 7.42 -3.75 30.31
N ARG A 242 6.14 -3.87 30.70
CA ARG A 242 5.73 -4.51 31.97
C ARG A 242 6.11 -5.99 32.02
N SER A 243 6.16 -6.66 30.87
CA SER A 243 6.59 -8.06 30.76
C SER A 243 8.09 -8.29 31.05
N THR A 244 8.91 -7.23 31.19
CA THR A 244 10.38 -7.33 31.30
C THR A 244 11.00 -6.91 32.64
N ARG A 245 10.21 -6.52 33.66
CA ARG A 245 10.73 -6.26 35.01
C ARG A 245 9.80 -6.86 36.09
N PRO A 246 10.32 -7.71 37.02
CA PRO A 246 9.63 -7.97 38.27
C PRO A 246 9.49 -6.65 39.03
N ALA A 247 8.33 -6.39 39.64
CA ALA A 247 8.11 -5.21 40.46
C ALA A 247 9.04 -5.23 41.69
N PRO A 248 9.73 -4.12 41.97
CA PRO A 248 9.66 -3.60 43.32
C PRO A 248 9.70 -2.06 43.36
N HIS A 249 8.66 -1.44 43.90
CA HIS A 249 8.69 -0.85 45.24
C HIS A 249 7.36 -0.14 45.52
N SER A 250 6.88 -0.36 46.73
CA SER A 250 5.74 0.25 47.38
C SER A 250 5.68 1.76 47.19
N LEU A 251 4.48 2.26 46.91
CA LEU A 251 4.13 3.69 46.99
C LEU A 251 4.53 4.23 48.38
N PRO A 252 5.08 5.46 48.48
CA PRO A 252 5.25 6.11 49.78
C PRO A 252 3.87 6.34 50.42
N ASP A 253 3.80 6.07 51.71
CA ASP A 253 2.64 6.23 52.58
C ASP A 253 2.09 7.67 52.51
N PRO A 254 0.79 7.90 52.26
CA PRO A 254 0.17 9.24 52.20
C PRO A 254 0.23 10.06 53.51
N ALA A 255 0.89 9.57 54.55
CA ALA A 255 0.97 10.24 55.85
C ALA A 255 2.01 11.38 55.94
N SER A 256 2.92 11.58 54.97
CA SER A 256 3.98 12.61 55.08
C SER A 256 3.62 14.00 54.52
N THR A 257 2.41 14.22 54.00
CA THR A 257 2.02 15.49 53.34
C THR A 257 1.30 16.47 54.29
N LYS A 258 1.26 16.21 55.60
CA LYS A 258 0.54 17.06 56.56
C LYS A 258 1.36 18.14 57.28
N GLU A 259 2.66 18.26 57.06
CA GLU A 259 3.49 19.23 57.82
C GLU A 259 3.95 20.48 57.04
N VAL A 260 3.47 20.73 55.82
CA VAL A 260 3.91 21.90 55.03
C VAL A 260 2.77 22.88 54.78
N TYR A 261 1.89 23.11 55.77
CA TYR A 261 1.01 24.29 55.82
C TYR A 261 0.64 24.55 57.28
N VAL A 262 1.56 25.15 58.04
CA VAL A 262 1.27 25.97 59.24
C VAL A 262 2.14 27.20 59.18
#